data_AF-A0A851PDK4-F1
#
_entry.id   AF-A0A851PDK4-F1
#
_cell.length_a   1.000
_cell.length_b   1.000
_cell.length_c   1.000
_cell.angle_alpha   90.00
_cell.angle_beta   90.00
_cell.angle_gamma   90.00
#
_symmetry.space_group_name_H-M   'P 1'
#
loop_
_entity.id
_entity.type
_entity.pdbx_description
1 polymer ?
#
loop_
_entity_poly.entity_id
_entity_poly.type
_entity_poly.pdbx_seq_one_letter_code
_entity_poly.pdbx_strand_id
1 'polypeptide(L)'
;LPLPATTTTTASCDHLRHQDATFSWKSLQLLNDTAPSPAQHCPQQDVTFTFPETLLESKDKHQATITVLRLLEHLYHTFSSPNIPAHWNDHARQRLLNQIHHYIHHLELCLADHRMRTQTRGPRNSHLAISKHFHSIHNFLQHNAYSACAWDH
;
A
#
# COMPACT_ATOMS: atom_id res chain seq x y z
N LEU A 1 -14.85 -43.91 -13.80
CA LEU A 1 -15.12 -42.53 -14.28
C LEU A 1 -14.34 -41.56 -13.40
N PRO A 2 -13.43 -40.73 -13.93
CA PRO A 2 -12.92 -39.59 -13.19
C PRO A 2 -13.80 -38.35 -13.42
N LEU A 3 -14.11 -37.63 -12.34
CA LEU A 3 -14.84 -36.36 -12.34
C LEU A 3 -14.02 -35.26 -13.05
N PRO A 4 -14.66 -34.28 -13.72
CA PRO A 4 -13.94 -33.19 -14.36
C PRO A 4 -13.37 -32.25 -13.29
N ALA A 5 -12.08 -31.96 -13.39
CA ALA A 5 -11.45 -30.89 -12.64
C ALA A 5 -12.08 -29.56 -13.08
N THR A 6 -12.78 -28.89 -12.17
CA THR A 6 -13.25 -27.52 -12.37
C THR A 6 -12.04 -26.60 -12.45
N THR A 7 -11.64 -26.26 -13.66
CA THR A 7 -10.74 -25.14 -13.95
C THR A 7 -11.50 -23.84 -13.67
N THR A 8 -11.42 -23.36 -12.44
CA THR A 8 -11.95 -22.05 -12.05
C THR A 8 -10.81 -21.18 -11.57
N THR A 9 -9.99 -20.67 -12.49
CA THR A 9 -8.90 -19.76 -12.08
C THR A 9 -8.56 -18.66 -13.08
N THR A 10 -9.29 -18.51 -14.18
CA THR A 10 -8.99 -17.46 -15.18
C THR A 10 -9.84 -16.19 -15.04
N ALA A 11 -10.80 -16.12 -14.11
CA ALA A 11 -11.69 -14.96 -13.94
C ALA A 11 -11.20 -13.93 -12.90
N SER A 12 -10.10 -14.18 -12.20
CA SER A 12 -9.77 -13.44 -10.97
C SER A 12 -9.19 -12.04 -11.20
N CYS A 13 -8.63 -11.73 -12.39
CA CYS A 13 -7.84 -10.50 -12.59
C CYS A 13 -8.46 -9.51 -13.58
N ASP A 14 -9.44 -9.93 -14.38
CA ASP A 14 -10.13 -9.03 -15.31
C ASP A 14 -10.97 -7.96 -14.58
N HIS A 15 -11.28 -8.17 -13.29
CA HIS A 15 -12.06 -7.24 -12.47
C HIS A 15 -11.22 -6.19 -11.71
N LEU A 16 -9.88 -6.21 -11.86
CA LEU A 16 -8.95 -5.34 -11.13
C LEU A 16 -9.38 -3.86 -11.18
N ARG A 17 -9.63 -3.29 -12.37
CA ARG A 17 -9.94 -1.84 -12.49
C ARG A 17 -11.10 -1.33 -11.63
N HIS A 18 -12.17 -2.11 -11.46
CA HIS A 18 -13.31 -1.68 -10.64
C HIS A 18 -13.03 -1.86 -9.15
N GLN A 19 -12.28 -2.91 -8.80
CA GLN A 19 -11.79 -3.14 -7.46
C GLN A 19 -10.78 -2.05 -7.05
N ASP A 20 -9.90 -1.63 -7.96
CA ASP A 20 -8.89 -0.58 -7.74
C ASP A 20 -9.53 0.75 -7.30
N ALA A 21 -10.56 1.21 -8.03
CA ALA A 21 -11.23 2.48 -7.73
C ALA A 21 -12.01 2.42 -6.42
N THR A 22 -12.72 1.31 -6.19
CA THR A 22 -13.48 1.10 -4.96
C THR A 22 -12.56 0.97 -3.74
N PHE A 23 -11.45 0.23 -3.89
CA PHE A 23 -10.41 0.10 -2.89
C PHE A 23 -9.80 1.47 -2.58
N SER A 24 -9.34 2.22 -3.59
CA SER A 24 -8.67 3.51 -3.40
C SER A 24 -9.56 4.48 -2.64
N TRP A 25 -10.82 4.62 -3.04
CA TRP A 25 -11.77 5.53 -2.38
C TRP A 25 -12.05 5.11 -0.92
N LYS A 26 -12.35 3.83 -0.68
CA LYS A 26 -12.59 3.33 0.69
C LYS A 26 -11.36 3.46 1.57
N SER A 27 -10.16 3.22 1.03
CA SER A 27 -8.89 3.30 1.78
C SER A 27 -8.61 4.73 2.19
N LEU A 28 -8.86 5.71 1.31
CA LEU A 28 -8.72 7.13 1.63
C LEU A 28 -9.73 7.57 2.70
N GLN A 29 -10.97 7.11 2.62
CA GLN A 29 -11.96 7.38 3.67
C GLN A 29 -11.51 6.81 5.02
N LEU A 30 -11.08 5.54 5.06
CA LEU A 30 -10.59 4.91 6.29
C LEU A 30 -9.32 5.57 6.84
N LEU A 31 -8.44 6.07 5.97
CA LEU A 31 -7.26 6.83 6.38
C LEU A 31 -7.67 8.13 7.08
N ASN A 32 -8.61 8.88 6.51
CA ASN A 32 -9.15 10.10 7.12
C ASN A 32 -9.88 9.82 8.45
N ASP A 33 -10.57 8.69 8.55
CA ASP A 33 -11.23 8.26 9.79
C ASP A 33 -10.22 7.79 10.86
N THR A 34 -9.05 7.29 10.43
CA THR A 34 -7.98 6.80 11.31
C THR A 34 -7.19 7.95 11.93
N ALA A 35 -6.75 8.88 11.09
CA ALA A 35 -5.89 10.00 11.43
C ALA A 35 -6.64 11.31 11.11
N PRO A 36 -7.67 11.68 11.90
CA PRO A 36 -8.36 12.93 11.69
C PRO A 36 -7.39 14.09 11.89
N SER A 37 -7.57 15.18 11.14
CA SER A 37 -6.70 16.35 11.24
C SER A 37 -6.56 16.80 12.70
N PRO A 38 -5.33 17.06 13.17
CA PRO A 38 -5.09 17.35 14.57
C PRO A 38 -5.78 18.67 14.97
N ALA A 39 -6.34 18.70 16.18
CA ALA A 39 -6.98 19.90 16.71
C ALA A 39 -5.97 21.04 17.01
N GLN A 40 -4.70 20.70 17.16
CA GLN A 40 -3.60 21.62 17.38
C GLN A 40 -2.71 21.69 16.13
N HIS A 41 -2.24 22.89 15.80
CA HIS A 41 -1.32 23.06 14.67
C HIS A 41 0.04 22.46 15.01
N CYS A 42 0.50 21.54 14.17
CA CYS A 42 1.87 21.07 14.19
C CYS A 42 2.80 22.14 13.60
N PRO A 43 3.97 22.38 14.20
CA PRO A 43 4.96 23.29 13.63
C PRO A 43 5.37 22.76 12.25
N GLN A 44 5.58 23.67 11.30
CA GLN A 44 6.02 23.31 9.96
C GLN A 44 7.34 22.54 10.05
N GLN A 45 7.38 21.37 9.43
CA GLN A 45 8.57 20.54 9.38
C GLN A 45 9.26 20.78 8.03
N ASP A 46 10.54 21.15 8.07
CA ASP A 46 11.36 21.38 6.87
C ASP A 46 11.90 20.05 6.30
N VAL A 47 11.02 19.05 6.18
CA VAL A 47 11.31 17.75 5.59
C VAL A 47 10.36 17.53 4.43
N THR A 48 10.88 17.02 3.32
CA THR A 48 10.08 16.65 2.17
C THR A 48 10.44 15.23 1.76
N PHE A 49 9.47 14.33 1.75
CA PHE A 49 9.64 12.99 1.20
C PHE A 49 9.35 13.02 -0.30
N THR A 50 10.37 13.14 -1.13
CA THR A 50 10.16 13.05 -2.58
C THR A 50 9.70 11.63 -2.93
N PHE A 51 8.47 11.51 -3.39
CA PHE A 51 7.95 10.27 -3.96
C PHE A 51 8.50 10.11 -5.39
N PRO A 52 9.05 8.95 -5.76
CA PRO A 52 9.54 8.71 -7.12
C PRO A 52 8.36 8.51 -8.08
N GLU A 53 7.77 9.61 -8.56
CA GLU A 53 6.57 9.61 -9.42
C GLU A 53 6.74 8.81 -10.73
N THR A 54 7.96 8.67 -11.22
CA THR A 54 8.29 7.83 -12.39
C THR A 54 7.84 6.36 -12.24
N LEU A 55 7.61 5.90 -10.99
CA LEU A 55 7.03 4.59 -10.72
C LEU A 55 5.58 4.45 -11.20
N LEU A 56 4.84 5.55 -11.30
CA LEU A 56 3.43 5.60 -11.70
C LEU A 56 3.26 5.62 -13.22
N GLU A 57 4.35 5.83 -13.97
CA GLU A 57 4.32 6.00 -15.43
C GLU A 57 4.39 4.68 -16.22
N SER A 58 4.46 3.54 -15.52
CA SER A 58 4.54 2.22 -16.18
C SER A 58 3.30 1.92 -17.01
N LYS A 59 3.48 1.75 -18.32
CA LYS A 59 2.43 1.27 -19.24
C LYS A 59 2.25 -0.25 -19.18
N ASP A 60 3.20 -0.97 -18.58
CA ASP A 60 3.09 -2.41 -18.35
C ASP A 60 2.24 -2.66 -17.10
N LYS A 61 1.06 -3.27 -17.31
CA LYS A 61 0.11 -3.64 -16.25
C LYS A 61 0.75 -4.55 -15.20
N HIS A 62 1.56 -5.52 -15.61
CA HIS A 62 2.20 -6.45 -14.67
C HIS A 62 3.19 -5.72 -13.76
N GLN A 63 3.98 -4.79 -14.32
CA GLN A 63 4.88 -3.96 -13.52
C GLN A 63 4.11 -2.98 -12.62
N ALA A 64 3.01 -2.39 -13.11
CA ALA A 64 2.15 -1.53 -12.30
C ALA A 64 1.56 -2.31 -11.10
N THR A 65 1.07 -3.54 -11.31
CA THR A 65 0.58 -4.42 -10.24
C THR A 65 1.66 -4.73 -9.21
N ILE A 66 2.89 -5.04 -9.66
CA ILE A 66 4.03 -5.24 -8.74
C ILE A 66 4.32 -3.97 -7.94
N THR A 67 4.35 -2.80 -8.58
CA THR A 67 4.57 -1.51 -7.92
C THR A 67 3.50 -1.25 -6.86
N VAL A 68 2.22 -1.41 -7.20
CA VAL A 68 1.11 -1.22 -6.26
C VAL A 68 1.20 -2.19 -5.08
N LEU A 69 1.46 -3.47 -5.33
CA LEU A 69 1.68 -4.46 -4.27
C LEU A 69 2.78 -4.01 -3.30
N ARG A 70 3.93 -3.57 -3.83
CA ARG A 70 5.05 -3.10 -2.99
C ARG A 70 4.71 -1.85 -2.19
N LEU A 71 4.00 -0.88 -2.78
CA LEU A 71 3.55 0.32 -2.05
C LEU A 71 2.64 -0.07 -0.89
N LEU A 72 1.69 -0.97 -1.13
CA LEU A 72 0.74 -1.43 -0.12
C LEU A 72 1.38 -2.23 1.01
N GLU A 73 2.35 -3.09 0.71
CA GLU A 73 3.13 -3.80 1.74
C GLU A 73 3.83 -2.82 2.69
N HIS A 74 4.44 -1.77 2.15
CA HIS A 74 5.09 -0.75 2.97
C HIS A 74 4.09 0.09 3.76
N LEU A 75 2.95 0.48 3.17
CA LEU A 75 1.88 1.18 3.89
C LEU A 75 1.32 0.31 5.02
N TYR A 76 1.05 -0.96 4.75
CA TYR A 76 0.59 -1.91 5.76
C TYR A 76 1.56 -1.98 6.93
N HIS A 77 2.86 -2.11 6.64
CA HIS A 77 3.90 -2.13 7.68
C HIS A 77 3.93 -0.84 8.49
N THR A 78 3.91 0.32 7.84
CA THR A 78 3.89 1.64 8.51
C THR A 78 2.68 1.77 9.41
N PHE A 79 1.46 1.54 8.89
CA PHE A 79 0.24 1.65 9.69
C PHE A 79 0.10 0.56 10.75
N SER A 80 0.83 -0.56 10.64
CA SER A 80 0.89 -1.61 11.67
C SER A 80 1.81 -1.26 12.84
N SER A 81 2.51 -0.13 12.80
CA SER A 81 3.40 0.31 13.89
C SER A 81 2.69 0.29 15.25
N PRO A 82 3.33 -0.19 16.32
CA PRO A 82 2.79 -0.05 17.68
C PRO A 82 2.89 1.39 18.19
N ASN A 83 3.77 2.22 17.61
CA ASN A 83 4.05 3.58 18.03
C ASN A 83 3.18 4.57 17.22
N ILE A 84 1.87 4.50 17.37
CA ILE A 84 0.91 5.42 16.73
C ILE A 84 0.48 6.53 17.70
N PRO A 85 0.01 7.69 17.19
CA PRO A 85 -0.52 8.74 18.05
C PRO A 85 -1.76 8.29 18.83
N ALA A 86 -1.87 8.70 20.09
CA ALA A 86 -2.98 8.30 20.97
C ALA A 86 -4.37 8.78 20.49
N HIS A 87 -4.42 9.83 19.65
CA HIS A 87 -5.66 10.38 19.13
C HIS A 87 -6.19 9.65 17.88
N TRP A 88 -5.41 8.72 17.32
CA TRP A 88 -5.86 7.92 16.19
C TRP A 88 -6.98 6.96 16.59
N ASN A 89 -7.94 6.76 15.68
CA ASN A 89 -9.02 5.81 15.87
C ASN A 89 -8.54 4.40 15.53
N ASP A 90 -8.24 3.60 16.55
CA ASP A 90 -7.72 2.24 16.33
C ASP A 90 -8.72 1.33 15.59
N HIS A 91 -10.03 1.49 15.78
CA HIS A 91 -11.01 0.70 15.03
C HIS A 91 -11.00 1.06 13.53
N ALA A 92 -10.92 2.34 13.18
CA ALA A 92 -10.77 2.76 11.78
C ALA A 92 -9.44 2.25 11.19
N ARG A 93 -8.36 2.31 11.97
CA ARG A 93 -7.04 1.78 11.61
C ARG A 93 -7.07 0.28 11.32
N GLN A 94 -7.70 -0.53 12.19
CA GLN A 94 -7.83 -1.96 11.96
C GLN A 94 -8.61 -2.26 10.67
N ARG A 95 -9.65 -1.48 10.37
CA ARG A 95 -10.39 -1.59 9.10
C ARG A 95 -9.52 -1.22 7.90
N LEU A 96 -8.70 -0.17 7.99
CA LEU A 96 -7.73 0.21 6.97
C LEU A 96 -6.73 -0.93 6.71
N LEU A 97 -6.12 -1.47 7.77
CA LEU A 97 -5.17 -2.56 7.70
C LEU A 97 -5.78 -3.81 7.05
N ASN A 98 -6.99 -4.20 7.48
CA ASN A 98 -7.71 -5.33 6.89
C ASN A 98 -7.99 -5.12 5.40
N GLN A 99 -8.40 -3.91 5.02
CA GLN A 99 -8.67 -3.58 3.62
C GLN A 99 -7.40 -3.64 2.78
N ILE A 100 -6.28 -3.06 3.26
CA ILE A 100 -4.97 -3.15 2.60
C ILE A 100 -4.53 -4.61 2.47
N HIS A 101 -4.64 -5.40 3.55
CA HIS A 101 -4.23 -6.81 3.57
C HIS A 101 -5.01 -7.66 2.56
N HIS A 102 -6.34 -7.53 2.52
CA HIS A 102 -7.17 -8.25 1.55
C HIS A 102 -6.79 -7.90 0.10
N TYR A 103 -6.49 -6.62 -0.14
CA TYR A 103 -6.15 -6.17 -1.48
C TYR A 103 -4.73 -6.60 -1.89
N ILE A 104 -3.76 -6.61 -0.96
CA ILE A 104 -2.45 -7.27 -1.15
C ILE A 104 -2.65 -8.72 -1.59
N HIS A 105 -3.45 -9.49 -0.85
CA HIS A 105 -3.69 -10.90 -1.18
C HIS A 105 -4.31 -11.09 -2.57
N HIS A 106 -5.25 -10.21 -2.94
CA HIS A 106 -5.84 -10.22 -4.28
C HIS A 106 -4.79 -9.97 -5.38
N LEU A 107 -3.89 -8.99 -5.20
CA LEU A 107 -2.81 -8.71 -6.15
C LEU A 107 -1.81 -9.87 -6.24
N GLU A 108 -1.50 -10.54 -5.12
CA GLU A 108 -0.62 -11.72 -5.10
C GLU A 108 -1.21 -12.89 -5.92
N LEU A 109 -2.50 -13.19 -5.74
CA LEU A 109 -3.20 -14.21 -6.53
C LEU A 109 -3.14 -13.88 -8.02
N CYS A 110 -3.33 -12.60 -8.38
CA CYS A 110 -3.23 -12.17 -9.76
C CYS A 110 -1.83 -12.31 -10.34
N LEU A 111 -0.80 -11.93 -9.58
CA LEU A 111 0.58 -12.11 -10.02
C LEU A 111 0.97 -13.58 -10.12
N ALA A 112 0.45 -14.46 -9.26
CA ALA A 112 0.70 -15.89 -9.32
C ALA A 112 0.15 -16.53 -10.60
N ASP A 113 -1.05 -16.12 -11.03
CA ASP A 113 -1.64 -16.55 -12.31
C ASP A 113 -0.80 -16.04 -13.51
N HIS A 114 -0.25 -14.83 -13.41
CA HIS A 114 0.62 -14.26 -14.44
C HIS A 114 2.05 -14.83 -14.45
N ARG A 115 2.59 -15.32 -13.33
CA ARG A 115 3.92 -15.97 -13.27
C ARG A 115 4.00 -17.27 -14.08
N MET A 116 2.86 -17.92 -14.34
CA MET A 116 2.76 -19.02 -15.29
C MET A 116 2.93 -18.57 -16.75
N ARG A 117 2.85 -17.26 -17.04
CA ARG A 117 2.91 -16.70 -18.41
C ARG A 117 4.17 -15.88 -18.72
N THR A 118 4.83 -15.23 -17.76
CA THR A 118 6.05 -14.44 -18.07
C THR A 118 7.02 -14.32 -16.87
N GLN A 119 8.30 -14.65 -17.10
CA GLN A 119 9.40 -14.36 -16.18
C GLN A 119 9.91 -12.92 -16.36
N THR A 120 9.05 -11.92 -16.24
CA THR A 120 9.49 -10.51 -16.34
C THR A 120 9.86 -10.00 -14.96
N ARG A 121 11.13 -10.20 -14.57
CA ARG A 121 11.71 -9.58 -13.37
C ARG A 121 11.63 -8.07 -13.56
N GLY A 122 10.84 -7.39 -12.73
CA GLY A 122 10.68 -5.94 -12.81
C GLY A 122 12.01 -5.19 -12.71
N PRO A 123 12.06 -3.92 -13.15
CA PRO A 123 13.29 -3.14 -13.08
C PRO A 123 13.74 -3.09 -11.61
N ARG A 124 14.89 -3.68 -11.31
CA ARG A 124 15.44 -3.73 -9.93
C ARG A 124 15.50 -2.35 -9.26
N ASN A 125 15.56 -1.29 -10.07
CA ASN A 125 15.59 0.10 -9.68
C ASN A 125 14.27 0.61 -9.09
N SER A 126 13.10 0.12 -9.53
CA SER A 126 11.81 0.59 -9.01
C SER A 126 11.59 0.15 -7.57
N HIS A 127 11.89 -1.11 -7.27
CA HIS A 127 11.82 -1.65 -5.91
C HIS A 127 12.73 -0.89 -4.95
N LEU A 128 13.97 -0.61 -5.37
CA LEU A 128 14.92 0.15 -4.55
C LEU A 128 14.43 1.57 -4.26
N ALA A 129 13.80 2.23 -5.24
CA ALA A 129 13.26 3.58 -5.06
C ALA A 129 12.11 3.61 -4.04
N ILE A 130 11.18 2.63 -4.10
CA ILE A 130 10.10 2.46 -3.12
C ILE A 130 10.68 2.24 -1.72
N SER A 131 11.60 1.29 -1.57
CA SER A 131 12.21 0.99 -0.28
C SER A 131 12.95 2.19 0.30
N LYS A 132 13.69 2.95 -0.54
CA LYS A 132 14.38 4.17 -0.09
C LYS A 132 13.39 5.24 0.40
N HIS A 133 12.28 5.43 -0.30
CA HIS A 133 11.23 6.37 0.09
C HIS A 133 10.65 6.03 1.47
N PHE A 134 10.18 4.80 1.68
CA PHE A 134 9.62 4.38 2.96
C PHE A 134 10.65 4.30 4.10
N HIS A 135 11.90 3.97 3.78
CA HIS A 135 12.98 4.02 4.76
C HIS A 135 13.20 5.47 5.26
N SER A 136 13.09 6.47 4.38
CA SER A 136 13.16 7.89 4.78
C SER A 136 12.03 8.27 5.72
N ILE A 137 10.79 7.81 5.46
CA ILE A 137 9.63 8.05 6.32
C ILE A 137 9.85 7.39 7.69
N HIS A 138 10.28 6.12 7.71
CA HIS A 138 10.51 5.40 8.96
C HIS A 138 11.60 6.06 9.81
N ASN A 139 12.71 6.45 9.18
CA ASN A 139 13.76 7.19 9.85
C ASN A 139 13.22 8.50 10.41
N PHE A 140 12.45 9.26 9.64
CA PHE A 140 11.86 10.50 10.11
C PHE A 140 10.97 10.31 11.35
N LEU A 141 10.09 9.30 11.34
CA LEU A 141 9.24 8.96 12.49
C LEU A 141 10.09 8.60 13.71
N GLN A 142 11.14 7.79 13.54
CA GLN A 142 12.07 7.42 14.61
C GLN A 142 12.80 8.63 15.21
N HIS A 143 13.37 9.50 14.37
CA HIS A 143 14.09 10.69 14.82
C HIS A 143 13.19 11.66 15.60
N ASN A 144 11.89 11.69 15.28
CA ASN A 144 10.90 12.52 15.96
C ASN A 144 10.10 11.75 17.02
N ALA A 145 10.66 10.65 17.53
CA ALA A 145 10.13 9.82 18.61
C ALA A 145 8.65 9.42 18.41
N TYR A 146 8.24 9.21 17.17
CA TYR A 146 6.86 8.87 16.80
C TYR A 146 5.81 9.83 17.35
N SER A 147 6.16 11.12 17.49
CA SER A 147 5.24 12.14 17.97
C SER A 147 4.02 12.29 17.05
N ALA A 148 2.90 12.79 17.59
CA ALA A 148 1.69 13.06 16.80
C ALA A 148 1.99 13.91 15.56
N CYS A 149 2.74 14.99 15.73
CA CYS A 149 3.12 15.85 14.61
C CYS A 149 4.07 15.21 13.59
N ALA A 150 4.82 14.17 13.96
CA ALA A 150 5.61 13.43 12.98
C ALA A 150 4.73 12.48 12.14
N TRP A 151 3.63 12.00 12.70
CA TRP A 151 2.65 11.18 11.99
C TRP A 151 1.70 12.00 11.11
N ASP A 152 1.41 13.25 11.50
CA ASP A 152 0.54 14.17 10.75
C ASP A 152 1.23 14.83 9.54
N HIS A 153 2.57 14.78 9.48
CA HIS A 153 3.38 15.31 8.37
C HIS A 153 3.43 14.36 7.17
#